data_AF-A0A2H9Q8T2-F1
#
_entry.id   AF-A0A2H9Q8T2-F1
#
_cell.length_a   1.000
_cell.length_b   1.000
_cell.length_c   1.000
_cell.angle_alpha   90.00
_cell.angle_beta   90.00
_cell.angle_gamma   90.00
#
_symmetry.space_group_name_H-M   'P 1'
#
loop_
_entity.id
_entity.type
_entity.pdbx_description
1 polymer ?
#
loop_
_entity_poly.entity_id
_entity_poly.type
_entity_poly.pdbx_seq_one_letter_code
_entity_poly.pdbx_strand_id
1 'polypeptide(L)'
;MYSIICGLDAFGRKLLEGLLKKGHEVVAVEKNEELALEVHAETNAVVINGDPTSPIVLEQTGVSKADVLIANMPTDVENLALCVLVTTILSAQCTDAQVDKVAPQLFKRFPTPEKLAEARQIELEKIIRSTGYYKAKARHLKAAARMLVNEFNGVVPNSMDELMKLPGVGRKTANIILEHAYNLTQGIAVDTHVWRVSRRLGLSDKNTQRGIENDLMRAYPRRDWHKINYLFISHGRAVCRARKPECGKCVLRVPAPII
;
A
#
# COMPACT_ATOMS: atom_id res chain seq x y z
N MET A 1 -18.68 -10.08 -15.57
CA MET A 1 -19.03 -9.32 -14.37
C MET A 1 -19.26 -7.90 -14.80
N TYR A 2 -20.46 -7.39 -14.52
CA TYR A 2 -20.87 -6.02 -14.76
C TYR A 2 -20.63 -5.21 -13.49
N SER A 3 -19.78 -4.19 -13.57
CA SER A 3 -19.34 -3.42 -12.41
C SER A 3 -19.59 -1.93 -12.61
N ILE A 4 -20.02 -1.26 -11.54
CA ILE A 4 -20.15 0.19 -11.51
C ILE A 4 -19.10 0.77 -10.58
N ILE A 5 -18.37 1.79 -11.04
CA ILE A 5 -17.43 2.55 -10.21
C ILE A 5 -17.95 3.97 -10.08
N CYS A 6 -18.29 4.37 -8.87
CA CYS A 6 -18.67 5.73 -8.54
C CYS A 6 -17.45 6.47 -7.99
N GLY A 7 -16.96 7.51 -8.68
CA GLY A 7 -15.77 8.28 -8.32
C GLY A 7 -14.51 7.79 -9.05
N LEU A 8 -13.97 8.64 -9.92
CA LEU A 8 -12.81 8.42 -10.79
C LEU A 8 -11.58 9.23 -10.36
N ASP A 9 -11.37 9.37 -9.05
CA ASP A 9 -10.07 9.81 -8.54
C ASP A 9 -8.95 8.80 -8.89
N ALA A 10 -7.73 9.05 -8.40
CA ALA A 10 -6.57 8.21 -8.69
C ALA A 10 -6.76 6.71 -8.34
N PHE A 11 -7.57 6.36 -7.35
CA PHE A 11 -7.92 4.97 -7.04
C PHE A 11 -8.99 4.45 -8.00
N GLY A 12 -10.07 5.21 -8.22
CA GLY A 12 -11.16 4.87 -9.11
C GLY A 12 -10.69 4.58 -10.54
N ARG A 13 -9.78 5.41 -11.09
CA ARG A 13 -9.17 5.17 -12.42
C ARG A 13 -8.38 3.87 -12.47
N LYS A 14 -7.56 3.59 -11.46
CA LYS A 14 -6.77 2.34 -11.41
C LYS A 14 -7.67 1.11 -11.33
N LEU A 15 -8.75 1.20 -10.57
CA LEU A 15 -9.72 0.13 -10.46
C LEU A 15 -10.42 -0.11 -11.78
N LEU A 16 -10.85 0.96 -12.45
CA LEU A 16 -11.42 0.92 -13.80
C LEU A 16 -10.48 0.21 -14.78
N GLU A 17 -9.23 0.68 -14.89
CA GLU A 17 -8.24 0.06 -15.78
C GLU A 17 -7.99 -1.42 -15.44
N GLY A 18 -7.88 -1.75 -14.15
CA GLY A 18 -7.63 -3.10 -13.67
C GLY A 18 -8.77 -4.06 -14.00
N LEU A 19 -10.02 -3.60 -13.94
CA LEU A 19 -11.20 -4.39 -14.28
C LEU A 19 -11.34 -4.53 -15.80
N LEU A 20 -11.12 -3.47 -16.57
CA LEU A 20 -11.13 -3.52 -18.04
C LEU A 20 -10.07 -4.47 -18.59
N LYS A 21 -8.84 -4.44 -18.05
CA LYS A 21 -7.75 -5.36 -18.43
C LYS A 21 -8.09 -6.84 -18.16
N LYS A 22 -9.02 -7.12 -17.24
CA LYS A 22 -9.52 -8.48 -16.95
C LYS A 22 -10.76 -8.85 -17.79
N GLY A 23 -11.20 -7.99 -18.71
CA GLY A 23 -12.36 -8.22 -19.56
C GLY A 23 -13.70 -8.05 -18.85
N HIS A 24 -13.73 -7.30 -17.74
CA HIS A 24 -15.01 -6.95 -17.10
C HIS A 24 -15.68 -5.78 -17.81
N GLU A 25 -17.01 -5.79 -17.82
CA GLU A 25 -17.81 -4.67 -18.32
C GLU A 25 -17.95 -3.65 -17.18
N VAL A 26 -17.48 -2.43 -17.40
CA VAL A 26 -17.41 -1.40 -16.36
C VAL A 26 -18.06 -0.12 -16.84
N VAL A 27 -18.99 0.39 -16.03
CA VAL A 27 -19.54 1.74 -16.17
C VAL A 27 -19.04 2.58 -15.00
N ALA A 28 -18.53 3.77 -15.28
CA ALA A 28 -18.11 4.70 -14.25
C ALA A 28 -19.10 5.84 -14.09
N VAL A 29 -19.15 6.42 -12.89
CA VAL A 29 -19.88 7.66 -12.58
C VAL A 29 -18.88 8.66 -12.01
N GLU A 30 -18.82 9.86 -12.58
CA GLU A 30 -17.93 10.91 -12.09
C GLU A 30 -18.61 12.28 -12.15
N LYS A 31 -18.50 13.05 -11.07
CA LYS A 31 -19.12 14.37 -10.94
C LYS A 31 -18.35 15.44 -11.69
N ASN A 32 -17.03 15.35 -11.74
CA ASN A 32 -16.17 16.26 -12.50
C ASN A 32 -16.23 15.92 -14.00
N GLU A 33 -16.77 16.84 -14.79
CA GLU A 33 -16.96 16.65 -16.23
C GLU A 33 -15.65 16.52 -17.01
N GLU A 34 -14.65 17.34 -16.68
CA GLU A 34 -13.32 17.29 -17.32
C GLU A 34 -12.66 15.94 -17.09
N LEU A 35 -12.71 15.46 -15.85
CA LEU A 35 -12.21 14.16 -15.43
C LEU A 35 -12.95 13.00 -16.13
N ALA A 36 -14.27 13.11 -16.27
CA ALA A 36 -15.08 12.09 -16.95
C ALA A 36 -14.71 11.97 -18.43
N LEU A 37 -14.53 13.11 -19.11
CA LEU A 37 -14.12 13.16 -20.52
C LEU A 37 -12.72 12.62 -20.73
N GLU A 38 -11.77 13.00 -19.86
CA GLU A 38 -10.39 12.51 -19.89
C GLU A 38 -10.35 10.98 -19.79
N VAL A 39 -11.02 10.41 -18.78
CA VAL A 39 -11.02 8.96 -18.55
C VAL A 39 -11.72 8.21 -19.68
N HIS A 40 -12.83 8.75 -20.21
CA HIS A 40 -13.50 8.17 -21.36
C HIS A 40 -12.57 8.11 -22.58
N ALA A 41 -11.84 9.19 -22.87
CA ALA A 41 -10.91 9.27 -23.99
C ALA A 41 -9.72 8.30 -23.83
N GLU A 42 -9.20 8.13 -22.61
CA GLU A 42 -8.05 7.26 -22.34
C GLU A 42 -8.40 5.76 -22.34
N THR A 43 -9.57 5.40 -21.81
CA THR A 43 -9.92 4.00 -21.52
C THR A 43 -11.00 3.43 -22.43
N ASN A 44 -11.71 4.30 -23.17
CA ASN A 44 -12.92 3.98 -23.94
C ASN A 44 -14.05 3.36 -23.08
N ALA A 45 -13.98 3.50 -21.75
CA ALA A 45 -15.01 3.05 -20.83
C ALA A 45 -16.22 3.98 -20.86
N VAL A 46 -17.42 3.47 -20.61
CA VAL A 46 -18.61 4.31 -20.46
C VAL A 46 -18.50 5.07 -19.13
N VAL A 47 -18.44 6.40 -19.21
CA VAL A 47 -18.42 7.28 -18.03
C VAL A 47 -19.67 8.16 -18.06
N ILE A 48 -20.52 8.01 -17.04
CA ILE A 48 -21.69 8.86 -16.82
C ILE A 48 -21.27 10.04 -15.97
N ASN A 49 -21.39 11.26 -16.51
CA ASN A 49 -21.14 12.45 -15.72
C ASN A 49 -22.33 12.72 -14.78
N GLY A 50 -22.10 12.77 -13.47
CA GLY A 50 -23.16 12.99 -12.50
C GLY A 50 -22.77 12.69 -11.06
N ASP A 51 -23.66 13.06 -10.13
CA ASP A 51 -23.49 12.74 -8.71
C ASP A 51 -23.91 11.28 -8.44
N PRO A 52 -23.01 10.40 -7.98
CA PRO A 52 -23.33 8.99 -7.74
C PRO A 52 -24.30 8.77 -6.56
N THR A 53 -24.60 9.80 -5.77
CA THR A 53 -25.65 9.75 -4.74
C THR A 53 -27.04 9.98 -5.31
N SER A 54 -27.16 10.40 -6.58
CA SER A 54 -28.44 10.59 -7.27
C SER A 54 -29.00 9.26 -7.75
N PRO A 55 -30.23 8.88 -7.34
CA PRO A 55 -30.89 7.67 -7.85
C PRO A 55 -31.02 7.66 -9.37
N ILE A 56 -31.27 8.82 -9.99
CA ILE A 56 -31.42 8.94 -11.45
C ILE A 56 -30.10 8.60 -12.17
N VAL A 57 -28.98 9.10 -11.65
CA VAL A 57 -27.65 8.83 -12.20
C VAL A 57 -27.33 7.35 -12.06
N LEU A 58 -27.64 6.75 -10.91
CA LEU A 58 -27.46 5.31 -10.71
C LEU A 58 -28.36 4.46 -11.62
N GLU A 59 -29.59 4.86 -11.88
CA GLU A 59 -30.46 4.17 -12.84
C GLU A 59 -29.90 4.21 -14.26
N GLN A 60 -29.29 5.33 -14.68
CA GLN A 60 -28.61 5.45 -15.97
C GLN A 60 -27.43 4.48 -16.11
N THR A 61 -26.78 4.13 -15.00
CA THR A 61 -25.73 3.10 -14.98
C THR A 61 -26.28 1.68 -15.09
N GLY A 62 -27.60 1.47 -15.10
CA GLY A 62 -28.17 0.12 -15.07
C GLY A 62 -27.85 -0.64 -13.77
N VAL A 63 -27.75 0.06 -12.64
CA VAL A 63 -27.35 -0.49 -11.33
C VAL A 63 -28.11 -1.73 -10.90
N SER A 64 -29.37 -1.88 -11.32
CA SER A 64 -30.20 -3.06 -11.03
C SER A 64 -29.65 -4.38 -11.62
N LYS A 65 -28.77 -4.30 -12.62
CA LYS A 65 -28.12 -5.45 -13.26
C LYS A 65 -26.65 -5.61 -12.84
N ALA A 66 -26.11 -4.67 -12.05
CA ALA A 66 -24.71 -4.69 -11.65
C ALA A 66 -24.44 -5.84 -10.67
N ASP A 67 -23.40 -6.61 -10.96
CA ASP A 67 -22.89 -7.62 -10.04
C ASP A 67 -22.23 -6.94 -8.83
N VAL A 68 -21.58 -5.79 -9.07
CA VAL A 68 -20.83 -5.03 -8.07
C VAL A 68 -21.00 -3.53 -8.32
N LEU A 69 -21.28 -2.77 -7.26
CA LEU A 69 -21.18 -1.31 -7.24
C LEU A 69 -20.09 -0.90 -6.25
N ILE A 70 -19.18 -0.05 -6.69
CA ILE A 70 -18.01 0.39 -5.94
C ILE A 70 -18.12 1.90 -5.74
N ALA A 71 -18.32 2.33 -4.49
CA ALA A 71 -18.32 3.74 -4.12
C ALA A 71 -16.92 4.16 -3.67
N ASN A 72 -16.24 4.92 -4.52
CA ASN A 72 -14.92 5.46 -4.29
C ASN A 72 -15.02 6.95 -3.98
N MET A 73 -14.43 7.35 -2.87
CA MET A 73 -14.42 8.73 -2.38
C MET A 73 -13.09 9.39 -2.75
N PRO A 74 -13.08 10.70 -3.08
CA PRO A 74 -11.85 11.45 -3.40
C PRO A 74 -10.71 11.29 -2.38
N THR A 75 -11.06 10.97 -1.13
CA THR A 75 -10.15 10.80 0.00
C THR A 75 -9.73 9.34 0.22
N ASP A 76 -10.11 8.38 -0.60
CA ASP A 76 -9.80 6.96 -0.38
C ASP A 76 -8.31 6.67 -0.47
N VAL A 77 -7.59 7.35 -1.36
CA VAL A 77 -6.12 7.29 -1.40
C VAL A 77 -5.52 7.86 -0.12
N GLU A 78 -6.07 8.96 0.40
CA GLU A 78 -5.59 9.61 1.64
C GLU A 78 -5.87 8.72 2.85
N ASN A 79 -7.06 8.15 2.94
CA ASN A 79 -7.47 7.19 3.95
C ASN A 79 -6.58 5.95 3.92
N LEU A 80 -6.34 5.40 2.72
CA LEU A 80 -5.44 4.27 2.53
C LEU A 80 -4.01 4.61 2.93
N ALA A 81 -3.50 5.78 2.53
CA ALA A 81 -2.15 6.22 2.88
C ALA A 81 -1.99 6.39 4.40
N LEU A 82 -2.97 6.98 5.08
CA LEU A 82 -2.98 7.07 6.54
C LEU A 82 -3.02 5.68 7.18
N CYS A 83 -3.86 4.78 6.64
CA CYS A 83 -3.94 3.41 7.11
C CYS A 83 -2.59 2.70 7.01
N VAL A 84 -1.93 2.78 5.85
CA VAL A 84 -0.62 2.15 5.61
C VAL A 84 0.46 2.81 6.48
N LEU A 85 0.48 4.13 6.63
CA LEU A 85 1.40 4.83 7.52
C LEU A 85 1.29 4.33 8.97
N VAL A 86 0.07 4.34 9.53
CA VAL A 86 -0.16 3.94 10.92
C VAL A 86 0.18 2.46 11.12
N THR A 87 -0.32 1.58 10.25
CA THR A 87 -0.12 0.13 10.37
C THR A 87 1.34 -0.27 10.19
N THR A 88 2.10 0.39 9.31
CA THR A 88 3.53 0.11 9.13
C THR A 88 4.36 0.58 10.33
N ILE A 89 4.04 1.72 10.95
CA ILE A 89 4.66 2.15 12.23
C ILE A 89 4.36 1.13 13.34
N LEU A 90 3.12 0.62 13.41
CA LEU A 90 2.73 -0.40 14.38
C LEU A 90 3.41 -1.75 14.13
N SER A 91 3.67 -2.10 12.87
CA SER A 91 4.28 -3.36 12.45
C SER A 91 5.76 -3.46 12.80
N ALA A 92 6.43 -2.36 13.14
CA ALA A 92 7.82 -2.38 13.57
C ALA A 92 8.00 -3.31 14.79
N GLN A 93 8.66 -4.46 14.59
CA GLN A 93 8.84 -5.52 15.59
C GLN A 93 7.51 -6.03 16.19
N CYS A 94 6.46 -6.08 15.36
CA CYS A 94 5.15 -6.64 15.71
C CYS A 94 4.70 -7.55 14.57
N THR A 95 3.85 -8.53 14.86
CA THR A 95 3.27 -9.38 13.82
C THR A 95 2.06 -8.69 13.19
N ASP A 96 1.87 -8.87 11.88
CA ASP A 96 0.72 -8.32 11.14
C ASP A 96 -0.61 -8.69 11.81
N ALA A 97 -0.80 -9.95 12.21
CA ALA A 97 -2.00 -10.42 12.91
C ALA A 97 -2.30 -9.68 14.23
N GLN A 98 -1.27 -9.16 14.91
CA GLN A 98 -1.47 -8.35 16.12
C GLN A 98 -1.80 -6.89 15.78
N VAL A 99 -1.28 -6.37 14.67
CA VAL A 99 -1.64 -5.04 14.14
C VAL A 99 -3.09 -5.05 13.66
N ASP A 100 -3.52 -6.08 12.93
CA ASP A 100 -4.89 -6.23 12.41
C ASP A 100 -5.95 -6.25 13.52
N LYS A 101 -5.61 -6.75 14.71
CA LYS A 101 -6.50 -6.73 15.88
C LYS A 101 -6.67 -5.34 16.49
N VAL A 102 -5.64 -4.49 16.39
CA VAL A 102 -5.57 -3.19 17.08
C VAL A 102 -6.01 -2.05 16.16
N ALA A 103 -5.64 -2.12 14.88
CA ALA A 103 -5.88 -1.07 13.90
C ALA A 103 -7.35 -0.62 13.82
N PRO A 104 -8.37 -1.53 13.78
CA PRO A 104 -9.77 -1.11 13.74
C PRO A 104 -10.19 -0.26 14.95
N GLN A 105 -9.71 -0.60 16.15
CA GLN A 105 -10.01 0.17 17.36
C GLN A 105 -9.33 1.55 17.33
N LEU A 106 -8.10 1.61 16.81
CA LEU A 106 -7.37 2.86 16.64
C LEU A 106 -8.09 3.78 15.65
N PHE A 107 -8.41 3.30 14.44
CA PHE A 107 -9.05 4.13 13.41
C PHE A 107 -10.48 4.52 13.77
N LYS A 108 -11.21 3.66 14.48
CA LYS A 108 -12.52 4.05 15.05
C LYS A 108 -12.39 5.23 16.00
N ARG A 109 -11.30 5.32 16.76
CA ARG A 109 -11.09 6.40 17.74
C ARG A 109 -10.44 7.64 17.14
N PHE A 110 -9.52 7.45 16.20
CA PHE A 110 -8.71 8.48 15.55
C PHE A 110 -8.74 8.27 14.02
N PRO A 111 -9.85 8.61 13.35
CA PRO A 111 -10.04 8.32 11.93
C PRO A 111 -9.24 9.22 10.99
N THR A 112 -8.84 10.41 11.46
CA THR A 112 -8.12 11.41 10.66
C THR A 112 -6.80 11.82 11.30
N PRO A 113 -5.88 12.43 10.53
CA PRO A 113 -4.61 12.95 11.06
C PRO A 113 -4.82 13.99 12.16
N GLU A 114 -5.83 14.86 12.07
CA GLU A 114 -6.16 15.85 13.10
C GLU A 114 -6.54 15.15 14.40
N LYS A 115 -7.43 14.16 14.35
CA LYS A 115 -7.83 13.39 15.53
C LYS A 115 -6.66 12.62 16.14
N LEU A 116 -5.78 12.08 15.30
CA LEU A 116 -4.58 11.37 15.76
C LEU A 116 -3.53 12.34 16.36
N ALA A 117 -3.40 13.55 15.81
CA ALA A 117 -2.50 14.61 16.29
C ALA A 117 -2.93 15.16 17.67
N GLU A 118 -4.25 15.23 17.89
CA GLU A 118 -4.88 15.64 19.15
C GLU A 118 -4.92 14.52 20.20
N ALA A 119 -4.70 13.26 19.79
CA ALA A 119 -4.83 12.09 20.67
C ALA A 119 -4.01 12.25 21.97
N ARG A 120 -4.64 11.97 23.12
CA ARG A 120 -3.89 11.90 24.38
C ARG A 120 -2.95 10.71 24.34
N GLN A 121 -1.69 10.93 24.72
CA GLN A 121 -0.64 9.91 24.67
C GLN A 121 -1.07 8.62 25.38
N ILE A 122 -1.59 8.74 26.60
CA ILE A 122 -2.03 7.60 27.43
C ILE A 122 -3.16 6.81 26.76
N GLU A 123 -4.04 7.47 26.02
CA GLU A 123 -5.17 6.84 25.35
C GLU A 123 -4.71 6.02 24.14
N LEU A 124 -3.82 6.62 23.33
CA LEU A 124 -3.21 5.93 22.20
C LEU A 124 -2.36 4.73 22.67
N GLU A 125 -1.58 4.91 23.74
CA GLU A 125 -0.79 3.85 24.36
C GLU A 125 -1.65 2.68 24.86
N LYS A 126 -2.83 2.94 25.43
CA LYS A 126 -3.76 1.88 25.87
C LYS A 126 -4.24 1.04 24.70
N ILE A 127 -4.62 1.67 23.58
CA ILE A 127 -5.11 0.99 22.38
C ILE A 127 -4.01 0.11 21.77
N ILE A 128 -2.79 0.64 21.65
CA ILE A 128 -1.69 -0.05 20.93
C ILE A 128 -0.75 -0.85 21.84
N ARG A 129 -1.09 -1.03 23.12
CA ARG A 129 -0.22 -1.63 24.15
C ARG A 129 0.34 -3.00 23.74
N SER A 130 -0.47 -3.82 23.08
CA SER A 130 -0.12 -5.18 22.66
C SER A 130 0.87 -5.24 21.48
N THR A 131 1.19 -4.11 20.84
CA THR A 131 2.08 -4.07 19.67
C THR A 131 3.58 -4.07 20.02
N GLY A 132 3.94 -4.02 21.31
CA GLY A 132 5.34 -3.90 21.73
C GLY A 132 5.95 -2.53 21.40
N TYR A 133 6.91 -2.05 22.19
CA TYR A 133 7.48 -0.69 22.07
C TYR A 133 6.41 0.43 21.97
N TYR A 134 5.22 0.19 22.53
CA TYR A 134 4.01 0.97 22.29
C TYR A 134 4.15 2.44 22.68
N LYS A 135 4.95 2.77 23.71
CA LYS A 135 5.23 4.16 24.11
C LYS A 135 5.94 4.93 22.99
N ALA A 136 6.96 4.32 22.37
CA ALA A 136 7.69 4.95 21.27
C ALA A 136 6.81 5.04 20.01
N LYS A 137 6.06 3.98 19.69
CA LYS A 137 5.10 3.98 18.58
C LYS A 137 4.03 5.04 18.74
N ALA A 138 3.43 5.19 19.92
CA ALA A 138 2.44 6.22 20.20
C ALA A 138 3.01 7.63 20.01
N ARG A 139 4.24 7.88 20.47
CA ARG A 139 4.93 9.15 20.23
C ARG A 139 5.14 9.41 18.74
N HIS A 140 5.61 8.41 17.98
CA HIS A 140 5.83 8.54 16.54
C HIS A 140 4.53 8.79 15.78
N LEU A 141 3.48 8.01 16.04
CA LEU A 141 2.17 8.18 15.41
C LEU A 141 1.63 9.59 15.62
N LYS A 142 1.66 10.08 16.86
CA LYS A 142 1.18 11.43 17.20
C LYS A 142 2.04 12.53 16.57
N ALA A 143 3.37 12.35 16.56
CA ALA A 143 4.28 13.33 15.98
C ALA A 143 4.17 13.36 14.44
N ALA A 144 4.06 12.20 13.79
CA ALA A 144 3.79 12.09 12.36
C ALA A 144 2.45 12.76 12.01
N ALA A 145 1.38 12.45 12.74
CA ALA A 145 0.07 13.08 12.52
C ALA A 145 0.12 14.62 12.66
N ARG A 146 0.84 15.14 13.65
CA ARG A 146 1.04 16.59 13.81
C ARG A 146 1.80 17.20 12.64
N MET A 147 2.85 16.53 12.17
CA MET A 147 3.61 16.97 10.99
C MET A 147 2.73 16.97 9.74
N LEU A 148 1.88 15.94 9.54
CA LEU A 148 0.92 15.91 8.45
C LEU A 148 -0.01 17.13 8.48
N VAL A 149 -0.62 17.42 9.63
CA VAL A 149 -1.54 18.57 9.78
C VAL A 149 -0.83 19.90 9.52
N ASN A 150 0.38 20.08 10.07
CA ASN A 150 1.07 21.37 10.03
C ASN A 150 1.82 21.65 8.73
N GLU A 151 2.40 20.63 8.10
CA GLU A 151 3.32 20.78 6.96
C GLU A 151 2.75 20.21 5.66
N PHE A 152 1.76 19.31 5.73
CA PHE A 152 1.23 18.59 4.57
C PHE A 152 -0.30 18.68 4.46
N ASN A 153 -0.94 19.66 5.10
CA ASN A 153 -2.40 19.89 5.07
C ASN A 153 -3.24 18.64 5.41
N GLY A 154 -2.75 17.80 6.32
CA GLY A 154 -3.42 16.56 6.71
C GLY A 154 -3.27 15.42 5.70
N VAL A 155 -2.48 15.57 4.63
CA VAL A 155 -2.31 14.54 3.60
C VAL A 155 -0.96 13.84 3.76
N VAL A 156 -0.95 12.51 3.68
CA VAL A 156 0.31 11.75 3.63
C VAL A 156 1.04 12.09 2.31
N PRO A 157 2.31 12.51 2.33
CA PRO A 157 3.00 12.88 1.10
C PRO A 157 3.32 11.65 0.23
N ASN A 158 3.39 11.86 -1.08
CA ASN A 158 3.65 10.82 -2.08
C ASN A 158 5.09 10.82 -2.63
N SER A 159 6.03 11.44 -1.90
CA SER A 159 7.45 11.45 -2.23
C SER A 159 8.30 10.74 -1.16
N MET A 160 9.40 10.11 -1.60
CA MET A 160 10.32 9.41 -0.70
C MET A 160 10.93 10.35 0.34
N ASP A 161 11.39 11.52 -0.11
CA ASP A 161 12.12 12.46 0.73
C ASP A 161 11.23 13.09 1.79
N GLU A 162 9.97 13.37 1.48
CA GLU A 162 9.00 13.89 2.45
C GLU A 162 8.53 12.82 3.42
N LEU A 163 8.22 11.61 2.94
CA LEU A 163 7.84 10.50 3.81
C LEU A 163 8.91 10.18 4.84
N MET A 164 10.19 10.23 4.44
CA MET A 164 11.31 9.98 5.36
C MET A 164 11.51 11.07 6.43
N LYS A 165 10.85 12.24 6.32
CA LYS A 165 10.80 13.25 7.39
C LYS A 165 9.85 12.83 8.51
N LEU A 166 8.83 12.02 8.22
CA LEU A 166 7.82 11.63 9.19
C LEU A 166 8.44 10.75 10.30
N PRO A 167 8.19 11.07 11.59
CA PRO A 167 8.65 10.24 12.71
C PRO A 167 8.20 8.78 12.61
N GLY A 168 9.16 7.86 12.73
CA GLY A 168 8.90 6.43 12.61
C GLY A 168 8.88 5.89 11.17
N VAL A 169 9.09 6.73 10.16
CA VAL A 169 9.14 6.34 8.76
C VAL A 169 10.59 6.30 8.27
N GLY A 170 11.12 5.09 8.13
CA GLY A 170 12.38 4.86 7.41
C GLY A 170 12.15 4.59 5.92
N ARG A 171 13.23 4.51 5.14
CA ARG A 171 13.17 4.24 3.69
C ARG A 171 12.32 3.02 3.30
N LYS A 172 12.43 1.91 4.06
CA LYS A 172 11.61 0.71 3.82
C LYS A 172 10.11 1.02 3.98
N THR A 173 9.75 1.72 5.06
CA THR A 173 8.37 2.12 5.34
C THR A 173 7.85 3.08 4.26
N ALA A 174 8.65 4.05 3.84
CA ALA A 174 8.30 4.96 2.76
C ALA A 174 8.05 4.21 1.44
N ASN A 175 8.90 3.24 1.07
CA ASN A 175 8.64 2.38 -0.10
C ASN A 175 7.29 1.67 0.00
N ILE A 176 6.95 1.10 1.17
CA ILE A 176 5.66 0.42 1.39
C ILE A 176 4.48 1.40 1.23
N ILE A 177 4.56 2.60 1.80
CA ILE A 177 3.51 3.61 1.66
C ILE A 177 3.32 4.01 0.21
N LEU A 178 4.40 4.34 -0.49
CA LEU A 178 4.37 4.73 -1.91
C LEU A 178 3.78 3.63 -2.79
N GLU A 179 4.19 2.39 -2.55
CA GLU A 179 3.71 1.23 -3.30
C GLU A 179 2.24 0.93 -3.02
N HIS A 180 1.84 0.79 -1.76
CA HIS A 180 0.49 0.36 -1.41
C HIS A 180 -0.58 1.45 -1.56
N ALA A 181 -0.27 2.70 -1.21
CA ALA A 181 -1.24 3.79 -1.27
C ALA A 181 -1.22 4.51 -2.63
N TYR A 182 -0.03 4.73 -3.19
CA TYR A 182 0.12 5.55 -4.39
C TYR A 182 0.44 4.75 -5.67
N ASN A 183 0.71 3.43 -5.57
CA ASN A 183 1.21 2.59 -6.66
C ASN A 183 2.52 3.12 -7.28
N LEU A 184 3.36 3.74 -6.46
CA LEU A 184 4.63 4.31 -6.86
C LEU A 184 5.77 3.44 -6.34
N THR A 185 6.28 2.55 -7.19
CA THR A 185 7.45 1.74 -6.83
C THR A 185 8.73 2.57 -7.01
N GLN A 186 9.35 2.95 -5.88
CA GLN A 186 10.62 3.70 -5.85
C GLN A 186 11.85 2.83 -5.49
N GLY A 187 11.63 1.60 -5.05
CA GLY A 187 12.69 0.66 -4.72
C GLY A 187 12.15 -0.70 -4.30
N ILE A 188 13.05 -1.62 -3.98
CA ILE A 188 12.69 -2.96 -3.49
C ILE A 188 12.85 -2.96 -1.97
N ALA A 189 11.74 -3.12 -1.24
CA ALA A 189 11.73 -3.09 0.23
C ALA A 189 12.48 -4.30 0.84
N VAL A 190 13.76 -4.14 1.17
CA VAL A 190 14.59 -5.24 1.70
C VAL A 190 14.27 -5.52 3.18
N ASP A 191 13.48 -6.56 3.43
CA ASP A 191 13.26 -7.13 4.76
C ASP A 191 14.22 -8.31 5.05
N THR A 192 13.99 -9.06 6.13
CA THR A 192 14.82 -10.20 6.51
C THR A 192 14.72 -11.38 5.54
N HIS A 193 13.61 -11.51 4.80
CA HIS A 193 13.42 -12.54 3.78
C HIS A 193 14.17 -12.15 2.52
N VAL A 194 13.93 -10.94 1.99
CA VAL A 194 14.62 -10.42 0.80
C VAL A 194 16.12 -10.40 1.04
N TRP A 195 16.59 -9.85 2.17
CA TRP A 195 18.02 -9.82 2.52
C TRP A 195 18.65 -11.23 2.48
N ARG A 196 17.99 -12.22 3.08
CA ARG A 196 18.49 -13.59 3.16
C ARG A 196 18.49 -14.29 1.80
N VAL A 197 17.39 -14.17 1.06
CA VAL A 197 17.23 -14.82 -0.25
C VAL A 197 18.24 -14.24 -1.24
N SER A 198 18.37 -12.91 -1.33
CA SER A 198 19.34 -12.25 -2.22
C SER A 198 20.76 -12.72 -1.96
N ARG A 199 21.18 -12.82 -0.69
CA ARG A 199 22.53 -13.27 -0.34
C ARG A 199 22.74 -14.76 -0.62
N ARG A 200 21.76 -15.62 -0.30
CA ARG A 200 21.89 -17.07 -0.54
C ARG A 200 21.91 -17.43 -2.02
N LEU A 201 21.23 -16.65 -2.86
CA LEU A 201 21.22 -16.82 -4.31
C LEU A 201 22.41 -16.14 -5.00
N GLY A 202 23.28 -15.47 -4.26
CA GLY A 202 24.44 -14.75 -4.84
C GLY A 202 24.07 -13.48 -5.61
N LEU A 203 22.87 -12.93 -5.41
CA LEU A 203 22.41 -11.71 -6.10
C LEU A 203 22.99 -10.43 -5.50
N SER A 204 23.56 -10.49 -4.29
CA SER A 204 24.26 -9.38 -3.66
C SER A 204 25.25 -9.91 -2.61
N ASP A 205 26.43 -9.29 -2.56
CA ASP A 205 27.46 -9.51 -1.54
C ASP A 205 27.31 -8.53 -0.35
N LYS A 206 26.49 -7.49 -0.50
CA LYS A 206 26.33 -6.40 0.47
C LYS A 206 25.66 -6.87 1.76
N ASN A 207 26.05 -6.25 2.87
CA ASN A 207 25.52 -6.55 4.21
C ASN A 207 24.47 -5.54 4.69
N THR A 208 24.32 -4.40 4.01
CA THR A 208 23.31 -3.39 4.32
C THR A 208 22.05 -3.57 3.48
N GLN A 209 20.88 -3.26 4.06
CA GLN A 209 19.60 -3.28 3.33
C GLN A 209 19.65 -2.37 2.08
N ARG A 210 20.26 -1.18 2.23
CA ARG A 210 20.42 -0.23 1.13
C ARG A 210 21.33 -0.77 0.01
N GLY A 211 22.40 -1.46 0.36
CA GLY A 211 23.29 -2.10 -0.61
C GLY A 211 22.56 -3.18 -1.42
N ILE A 212 21.83 -4.07 -0.74
CA ILE A 212 21.04 -5.11 -1.40
C ILE A 212 19.92 -4.51 -2.27
N GLU A 213 19.22 -3.48 -1.78
CA GLU A 213 18.19 -2.77 -2.55
C GLU A 213 18.77 -2.25 -3.88
N ASN A 214 19.93 -1.58 -3.82
CA ASN A 214 20.58 -1.04 -5.00
C ASN A 214 21.04 -2.14 -5.99
N ASP A 215 21.55 -3.28 -5.49
CA ASP A 215 21.95 -4.40 -6.35
C ASP A 215 20.74 -5.01 -7.06
N LEU A 216 19.64 -5.24 -6.35
CA LEU A 216 18.41 -5.76 -6.94
C LEU A 216 17.79 -4.77 -7.94
N MET A 217 17.80 -3.47 -7.63
CA MET A 217 17.30 -2.43 -8.55
C MET A 217 18.12 -2.35 -9.84
N ARG A 218 19.43 -2.68 -9.79
CA ARG A 218 20.27 -2.79 -10.99
C ARG A 218 20.06 -4.09 -11.75
N ALA A 219 19.76 -5.18 -11.05
CA ALA A 219 19.57 -6.49 -11.64
C ALA A 219 18.22 -6.67 -12.34
N TYR A 220 17.17 -5.95 -11.90
CA TYR A 220 15.81 -6.10 -12.42
C TYR A 220 15.25 -4.79 -12.98
N PRO A 221 14.44 -4.85 -14.06
CA PRO A 221 13.78 -3.66 -14.59
C PRO A 221 12.76 -3.10 -13.59
N ARG A 222 12.60 -1.77 -13.58
CA ARG A 222 11.74 -1.04 -12.62
C ARG A 222 10.31 -1.59 -12.52
N ARG A 223 9.72 -1.98 -13.65
CA ARG A 223 8.35 -2.54 -13.73
C ARG A 223 8.16 -3.83 -12.92
N ASP A 224 9.24 -4.53 -12.60
CA ASP A 224 9.20 -5.80 -11.89
C ASP A 224 9.64 -5.69 -10.43
N TRP A 225 10.10 -4.53 -9.95
CA TRP A 225 10.59 -4.34 -8.58
C TRP A 225 9.57 -4.76 -7.52
N HIS A 226 8.30 -4.37 -7.68
CA HIS A 226 7.20 -4.80 -6.81
C HIS A 226 7.06 -6.34 -6.77
N LYS A 227 7.02 -6.96 -7.95
CA LYS A 227 6.89 -8.42 -8.07
C LYS A 227 8.08 -9.14 -7.44
N ILE A 228 9.29 -8.66 -7.68
CA ILE A 228 10.52 -9.21 -7.10
C ILE A 228 10.45 -9.17 -5.57
N ASN A 229 9.99 -8.06 -4.99
CA ASN A 229 9.80 -7.95 -3.55
C ASN A 229 8.87 -9.06 -3.02
N TYR A 230 7.68 -9.16 -3.59
CA TYR A 230 6.67 -10.16 -3.21
C TYR A 230 7.18 -11.60 -3.37
N LEU A 231 7.79 -11.91 -4.52
CA LEU A 231 8.31 -13.24 -4.83
C LEU A 231 9.42 -13.65 -3.84
N PHE A 232 10.30 -12.74 -3.46
CA PHE A 232 11.40 -13.03 -2.54
C PHE A 232 10.87 -13.25 -1.12
N ILE A 233 9.89 -12.47 -0.67
CA ILE A 233 9.22 -12.68 0.62
C ILE A 233 8.51 -14.04 0.62
N SER A 234 7.70 -14.32 -0.40
CA SER A 234 6.96 -15.57 -0.53
C SER A 234 7.89 -16.79 -0.54
N HIS A 235 8.92 -16.77 -1.40
CA HIS A 235 9.92 -17.82 -1.46
C HIS A 235 10.70 -17.98 -0.15
N GLY A 236 11.09 -16.86 0.48
CA GLY A 236 11.79 -16.84 1.76
C GLY A 236 10.95 -17.39 2.92
N ARG A 237 9.62 -17.24 2.87
CA ARG A 237 8.69 -17.82 3.87
C ARG A 237 8.44 -19.30 3.61
N ALA A 238 8.12 -19.67 2.37
CA ALA A 238 7.72 -21.02 2.02
C ALA A 238 8.89 -22.02 1.99
N VAL A 239 9.98 -21.65 1.29
CA VAL A 239 11.06 -22.58 0.89
C VAL A 239 12.40 -22.19 1.52
N CYS A 240 12.87 -20.97 1.28
CA CYS A 240 14.18 -20.49 1.75
C CYS A 240 14.10 -19.94 3.18
N ARG A 241 13.65 -20.79 4.11
CA ARG A 241 13.47 -20.46 5.53
C ARG A 241 14.79 -20.10 6.21
N ALA A 242 14.73 -19.27 7.24
CA ALA A 242 15.91 -18.82 7.98
C ALA A 242 16.68 -20.02 8.57
N ARG A 243 15.95 -20.90 9.28
CA ARG A 243 16.46 -22.16 9.82
C ARG A 243 16.01 -23.30 8.91
N LYS A 244 16.93 -24.21 8.54
CA LYS A 244 16.70 -25.41 7.71
C LYS A 244 15.91 -25.11 6.40
N PRO A 245 16.51 -24.42 5.41
CA PRO A 245 15.85 -24.18 4.13
C PRO A 245 15.53 -25.50 3.41
N GLU A 246 14.40 -25.55 2.69
CA GLU A 246 13.96 -26.74 1.94
C GLU A 246 14.64 -26.79 0.56
N CYS A 247 15.98 -26.83 0.52
CA CYS A 247 16.76 -26.76 -0.72
C CYS A 247 16.37 -27.84 -1.75
N GLY A 248 15.91 -29.01 -1.31
CA GLY A 248 15.42 -30.07 -2.19
C GLY A 248 14.13 -29.71 -2.97
N LYS A 249 13.34 -28.76 -2.48
CA LYS A 249 12.12 -28.25 -3.13
C LYS A 249 12.32 -26.88 -3.77
N CYS A 250 13.54 -26.36 -3.77
CA CYS A 250 13.82 -25.02 -4.24
C CYS A 250 13.89 -24.99 -5.78
N VAL A 251 12.90 -24.33 -6.40
CA VAL A 251 12.85 -24.11 -7.85
C VAL A 251 13.98 -23.20 -8.37
N LEU A 252 14.65 -22.47 -7.49
CA LEU A 252 15.80 -21.61 -7.80
C LEU A 252 17.13 -22.31 -7.52
N ARG A 253 17.10 -23.60 -7.15
CA ARG A 253 18.32 -24.38 -6.97
C ARG A 253 18.96 -24.55 -8.33
N VAL A 254 20.08 -23.86 -8.53
CA VAL A 254 20.99 -24.19 -9.62
C VAL A 254 21.75 -25.44 -9.16
N PRO A 255 21.66 -26.58 -9.88
CA PRO A 255 22.53 -27.71 -9.60
C PRO A 255 23.99 -27.23 -9.74
N ALA A 256 24.88 -27.69 -8.85
CA ALA A 256 26.29 -27.39 -8.98
C ALA A 256 26.75 -27.75 -10.41
N PRO A 257 27.64 -26.97 -11.06
CA PRO A 257 28.24 -27.42 -12.29
C PRO A 257 28.83 -28.81 -12.05
N ILE A 258 28.54 -29.74 -12.96
CA ILE A 258 29.24 -31.02 -13.01
C ILE A 258 30.67 -30.66 -13.40
N ILE A 259 31.56 -30.56 -12.41
CA ILE A 259 33.01 -30.41 -12.63
C ILE A 259 33.61 -31.81 -12.65
#